data_AF-A0A953JKC2-F1
#
_entry.id   AF-A0A953JKC2-F1
#
_cell.length_a   1.000
_cell.length_b   1.000
_cell.length_c   1.000
_cell.angle_alpha   90.00
_cell.angle_beta   90.00
_cell.angle_gamma   90.00
#
_symmetry.space_group_name_H-M   'P 1'
#
loop_
_entity.id
_entity.type
_entity.pdbx_description
1 polymer ?
#
loop_
_entity_poly.entity_id
_entity_poly.type
_entity_poly.pdbx_seq_one_letter_code
_entity_poly.pdbx_strand_id
1 'polypeptide(L)'
;MQDLLNFGGRRRLPSILQTEAAECGLACLAMIASYYGHRIDLNTLRRRHPVSLKGVSLRGLIQIANQMHLACRPVRYELDGLHELRLPAIVHWDMSHFVVLKAVSSKGITIHDPASGPKTYPLAVASKHLTGVALELSPAAGFTPKDEKARLPFRAFWGQIPGMASPLAQVFTLSVILELLAIAAPFYSQLAVDEVVARGDVDLMLALALGFGLLAAINVATDTLRSHIVLVLQNAVHFQMGARLFHHLIRLPLSFFEKRHIGDVLSRFQSVEPIRNALAEGMILATIDGIMAIATLVMIFIYSAQLAAVVLAALLLYVTLRLALYRRFRDLSEATIQAAAQENSNFIETARAIQTIKLFNREADREGQWLNRHADTVNANIRLGRAQIQFKAMNSAIFGLENIVTVYLAAMLALENAMTVGMIFAFMAYKTQFTGKASTLVEKALEFRLLDLHLERLSDIALNPL
;
A
#
# COMPACT_ATOMS: atom_id res chain seq x y z
N MET A 1 -4.01 14.57 -1.91
CA MET A 1 -4.05 15.91 -2.54
C MET A 1 -3.96 15.87 -4.08
N GLN A 2 -3.31 14.90 -4.72
CA GLN A 2 -3.34 14.74 -6.20
C GLN A 2 -4.62 14.08 -6.76
N ASP A 3 -5.63 13.89 -5.93
CA ASP A 3 -7.03 13.77 -6.37
C ASP A 3 -7.61 15.08 -6.94
N LEU A 4 -6.87 16.19 -6.80
CA LEU A 4 -7.24 17.51 -7.28
C LEU A 4 -6.65 17.86 -8.66
N LEU A 5 -5.72 17.07 -9.20
CA LEU A 5 -5.04 17.39 -10.46
C LEU A 5 -5.29 16.30 -11.50
N ASN A 6 -6.47 16.38 -12.12
CA ASN A 6 -6.84 15.62 -13.31
C ASN A 6 -6.56 16.48 -14.55
N PHE A 7 -5.33 16.45 -15.07
CA PHE A 7 -4.94 17.24 -16.25
C PHE A 7 -5.64 16.78 -17.56
N GLY A 8 -6.30 15.62 -17.53
CA GLY A 8 -7.27 15.24 -18.56
C GLY A 8 -8.65 15.17 -17.95
N GLY A 9 -9.59 16.04 -18.36
CA GLY A 9 -10.94 16.19 -17.80
C GLY A 9 -11.87 14.96 -17.81
N ARG A 10 -11.35 13.73 -17.96
CA ARG A 10 -12.11 12.48 -17.81
C ARG A 10 -12.19 12.09 -16.34
N ARG A 11 -13.37 12.25 -15.74
CA ARG A 11 -13.72 11.62 -14.45
C ARG A 11 -13.54 10.11 -14.61
N ARG A 12 -12.85 9.46 -13.66
CA ARG A 12 -12.59 8.00 -13.71
C ARG A 12 -13.43 7.32 -12.65
N LEU A 13 -14.21 6.31 -13.05
CA LEU A 13 -15.00 5.50 -12.13
C LEU A 13 -14.05 4.71 -11.21
N PRO A 14 -14.14 4.86 -9.87
CA PRO A 14 -13.38 4.04 -8.94
C PRO A 14 -13.91 2.59 -8.93
N SER A 15 -13.08 1.66 -8.48
CA SER A 15 -13.51 0.30 -8.14
C SER A 15 -13.64 0.22 -6.63
N ILE A 16 -14.84 -0.07 -6.14
CA ILE A 16 -15.10 -0.31 -4.70
C ILE A 16 -15.69 -1.70 -4.61
N LEU A 17 -15.03 -2.57 -3.86
CA LEU A 17 -15.43 -3.96 -3.73
C LEU A 17 -16.32 -4.16 -2.51
N GLN A 18 -17.27 -5.06 -2.64
CA GLN A 18 -18.21 -5.38 -1.58
C GLN A 18 -17.52 -6.15 -0.45
N THR A 19 -17.92 -5.84 0.77
CA THR A 19 -17.37 -6.42 2.00
C THR A 19 -18.29 -7.49 2.59
N GLU A 20 -19.61 -7.33 2.47
CA GLU A 20 -20.59 -8.36 2.78
C GLU A 20 -21.26 -8.86 1.48
N ALA A 21 -21.75 -10.11 1.48
CA ALA A 21 -22.36 -10.73 0.30
C ALA A 21 -23.61 -9.98 -0.22
N ALA A 22 -24.30 -9.26 0.67
CA ALA A 22 -25.55 -8.56 0.39
C ALA A 22 -25.37 -7.08 -0.05
N GLU A 23 -24.13 -6.64 -0.34
CA GLU A 23 -23.80 -5.21 -0.50
C GLU A 23 -23.53 -4.73 -1.92
N CYS A 24 -23.66 -5.60 -2.93
CA CYS A 24 -23.36 -5.26 -4.32
C CYS A 24 -24.01 -3.93 -4.76
N GLY A 25 -25.26 -3.71 -4.38
CA GLY A 25 -25.99 -2.48 -4.66
C GLY A 25 -25.38 -1.23 -3.99
N LEU A 26 -25.03 -1.31 -2.69
CA LEU A 26 -24.40 -0.20 -1.98
C LEU A 26 -23.02 0.13 -2.56
N ALA A 27 -22.25 -0.89 -2.91
CA ALA A 27 -20.94 -0.71 -3.55
C ALA A 27 -21.08 -0.01 -4.92
N CYS A 28 -22.10 -0.39 -5.71
CA CYS A 28 -22.42 0.29 -6.96
C CYS A 28 -22.76 1.77 -6.77
N LEU A 29 -23.60 2.09 -5.77
CA LEU A 29 -23.91 3.48 -5.43
C LEU A 29 -22.68 4.26 -4.96
N ALA A 30 -21.82 3.65 -4.13
CA ALA A 30 -20.58 4.27 -3.67
C ALA A 30 -19.65 4.59 -4.85
N MET A 31 -19.53 3.69 -5.83
CA MET A 31 -18.72 3.90 -7.04
C MET A 31 -19.23 5.09 -7.86
N ILE A 32 -20.55 5.16 -8.09
CA ILE A 32 -21.16 6.23 -8.88
C ILE A 32 -21.15 7.57 -8.12
N ALA A 33 -21.48 7.58 -6.83
CA ALA A 33 -21.37 8.78 -5.99
C ALA A 33 -19.94 9.34 -6.01
N SER A 34 -18.94 8.46 -5.88
CA SER A 34 -17.53 8.84 -5.93
C SER A 34 -17.10 9.34 -7.30
N TYR A 35 -17.67 8.81 -8.39
CA TYR A 35 -17.46 9.32 -9.76
C TYR A 35 -17.96 10.76 -9.93
N TYR A 36 -19.08 11.11 -9.29
CA TYR A 36 -19.63 12.47 -9.30
C TYR A 36 -18.99 13.41 -8.27
N GLY A 37 -18.13 12.91 -7.38
CA GLY A 37 -17.36 13.71 -6.43
C GLY A 37 -17.77 13.56 -4.95
N HIS A 38 -18.76 12.72 -4.65
CA HIS A 38 -19.12 12.36 -3.27
C HIS A 38 -18.42 11.05 -2.88
N ARG A 39 -17.26 11.16 -2.24
CA ARG A 39 -16.42 10.04 -1.84
C ARG A 39 -16.88 9.51 -0.49
N ILE A 40 -17.55 8.36 -0.51
CA ILE A 40 -18.10 7.70 0.67
C ILE A 40 -17.60 6.26 0.73
N ASP A 41 -17.32 5.76 1.93
CA ASP A 41 -16.95 4.37 2.15
C ASP A 41 -18.17 3.48 2.42
N LEU A 42 -18.02 2.19 2.16
CA LEU A 42 -19.08 1.19 2.35
C LEU A 42 -19.56 1.10 3.80
N ASN A 43 -18.66 1.26 4.79
CA ASN A 43 -19.04 1.19 6.20
C ASN A 43 -19.96 2.36 6.58
N THR A 44 -19.65 3.58 6.12
CA THR A 44 -20.51 4.75 6.31
C THR A 44 -21.88 4.56 5.65
N LEU A 45 -21.93 4.05 4.42
CA LEU A 45 -23.20 3.75 3.73
C LEU A 45 -24.01 2.68 4.48
N ARG A 46 -23.37 1.61 4.94
CA ARG A 46 -24.01 0.53 5.69
C ARG A 46 -24.60 1.03 7.00
N ARG A 47 -23.89 1.89 7.73
CA ARG A 47 -24.37 2.48 8.99
C ARG A 47 -25.62 3.33 8.79
N ARG A 48 -25.74 4.04 7.67
CA ARG A 48 -26.91 4.86 7.35
C ARG A 48 -28.05 4.05 6.73
N HIS A 49 -27.72 3.03 5.95
CA HIS A 49 -28.65 2.22 5.19
C HIS A 49 -28.38 0.73 5.43
N PRO A 50 -28.76 0.20 6.60
CA PRO A 50 -28.55 -1.21 6.91
C PRO A 50 -29.32 -2.10 5.92
N VAL A 51 -28.59 -3.00 5.27
CA VAL A 51 -29.14 -3.92 4.28
C VAL A 51 -29.51 -5.25 4.94
N SER A 52 -30.55 -5.90 4.42
CA SER A 52 -30.92 -7.26 4.81
C SER A 52 -29.92 -8.29 4.29
N LEU A 53 -29.88 -9.49 4.87
CA LEU A 53 -29.09 -10.62 4.34
C LEU A 53 -29.48 -11.01 2.90
N LYS A 54 -30.67 -10.63 2.44
CA LYS A 54 -31.17 -10.88 1.07
C LYS A 54 -30.72 -9.81 0.05
N GLY A 55 -29.95 -8.81 0.46
CA GLY A 55 -29.51 -7.72 -0.41
C GLY A 55 -30.45 -6.51 -0.42
N VAL A 56 -30.16 -5.57 -1.34
CA VAL A 56 -30.96 -4.36 -1.61
C VAL A 56 -31.77 -4.58 -2.88
N SER A 57 -33.07 -4.29 -2.84
CA SER A 57 -33.90 -4.27 -4.06
C SER A 57 -33.63 -3.02 -4.91
N LEU A 58 -33.97 -3.04 -6.20
CA LEU A 58 -33.86 -1.84 -7.06
C LEU A 58 -34.59 -0.62 -6.48
N ARG A 59 -35.76 -0.85 -5.86
CA ARG A 59 -36.52 0.21 -5.18
C ARG A 59 -35.74 0.77 -3.98
N GLY A 60 -35.11 -0.09 -3.18
CA GLY A 60 -34.25 0.33 -2.07
C GLY A 60 -33.05 1.13 -2.55
N LEU A 61 -32.42 0.70 -3.65
CA LEU A 61 -31.33 1.42 -4.29
C LEU A 61 -31.72 2.84 -4.69
N ILE A 62 -32.90 3.01 -5.31
CA ILE A 62 -33.44 4.32 -5.69
C ILE A 62 -33.68 5.20 -4.46
N GLN A 63 -34.24 4.64 -3.39
CA GLN A 63 -34.46 5.39 -2.14
C GLN A 63 -33.15 5.90 -1.53
N ILE A 64 -32.14 5.03 -1.45
CA ILE A 64 -30.81 5.38 -0.91
C ILE A 64 -30.14 6.44 -1.80
N ALA A 65 -30.18 6.26 -3.12
CA ALA A 65 -29.61 7.21 -4.06
C ALA A 65 -30.27 8.60 -3.97
N ASN A 66 -31.60 8.66 -3.82
CA ASN A 66 -32.32 9.93 -3.62
C ASN A 66 -31.91 10.61 -2.31
N GLN A 67 -31.69 9.85 -1.22
CA GLN A 67 -31.18 10.39 0.05
C GLN A 67 -29.74 10.94 -0.08
N MET A 68 -28.97 10.44 -1.05
CA MET A 68 -27.66 10.98 -1.43
C MET A 68 -27.74 12.11 -2.47
N HIS A 69 -28.95 12.60 -2.78
CA HIS A 69 -29.22 13.59 -3.82
C HIS A 69 -28.77 13.18 -5.23
N LEU A 70 -28.82 11.88 -5.54
CA LEU A 70 -28.68 11.37 -6.90
C LEU A 70 -30.06 11.14 -7.52
N ALA A 71 -30.36 11.86 -8.59
CA ALA A 71 -31.55 11.65 -9.40
C ALA A 71 -31.46 10.29 -10.11
N CYS A 72 -32.48 9.48 -9.90
CA CYS A 72 -32.55 8.11 -10.38
C CYS A 72 -33.54 7.99 -11.54
N ARG A 73 -33.13 7.32 -12.62
CA ARG A 73 -34.03 6.91 -13.70
C ARG A 73 -33.89 5.39 -13.92
N PRO A 74 -34.81 4.57 -13.39
CA PRO A 74 -34.84 3.16 -13.72
C PRO A 74 -35.32 2.98 -15.17
N VAL A 75 -34.60 2.18 -15.96
CA VAL A 75 -34.88 1.95 -17.37
C VAL A 75 -34.87 0.45 -17.65
N ARG A 76 -35.84 -0.01 -18.42
CA ARG A 76 -35.81 -1.33 -19.05
C ARG A 76 -35.26 -1.17 -20.46
N TYR A 77 -34.27 -1.97 -20.82
CA TYR A 77 -33.58 -1.87 -22.11
C TYR A 77 -33.39 -3.25 -22.74
N GLU A 78 -33.30 -3.26 -24.06
CA GLU A 78 -32.89 -4.43 -24.86
C GLU A 78 -31.40 -4.34 -25.18
N LEU A 79 -30.76 -5.45 -25.56
CA LEU A 79 -29.31 -5.52 -25.76
C LEU A 79 -28.78 -4.45 -26.73
N ASP A 80 -29.55 -4.12 -27.76
CA ASP A 80 -29.19 -3.11 -28.76
C ASP A 80 -29.22 -1.68 -28.19
N GLY A 81 -30.09 -1.44 -27.21
CA GLY A 81 -30.22 -0.15 -26.51
C GLY A 81 -29.17 0.09 -25.43
N LEU A 82 -28.21 -0.82 -25.23
CA LEU A 82 -27.19 -0.69 -24.18
C LEU A 82 -26.29 0.55 -24.40
N HIS A 83 -26.10 0.95 -25.67
CA HIS A 83 -25.33 2.14 -26.04
C HIS A 83 -26.04 3.47 -25.72
N GLU A 84 -27.36 3.44 -25.52
CA GLU A 84 -28.18 4.63 -25.24
C GLU A 84 -28.20 5.01 -23.76
N LEU A 85 -27.73 4.11 -22.89
CA LEU A 85 -27.69 4.33 -21.45
C LEU A 85 -26.73 5.45 -21.07
N ARG A 86 -27.13 6.29 -20.12
CA ARG A 86 -26.26 7.30 -19.51
C ARG A 86 -25.24 6.65 -18.57
N LEU A 87 -23.98 6.66 -18.97
CA LEU A 87 -22.88 6.04 -18.22
C LEU A 87 -22.22 7.02 -17.24
N PRO A 88 -21.73 6.55 -16.06
CA PRO A 88 -21.85 5.18 -15.56
C PRO A 88 -23.26 4.87 -15.01
N ALA A 89 -23.76 3.66 -15.29
CA ALA A 89 -25.08 3.20 -14.85
C ALA A 89 -24.97 1.91 -14.01
N ILE A 90 -25.91 1.68 -13.10
CA ILE A 90 -26.01 0.38 -12.40
C ILE A 90 -26.83 -0.55 -13.28
N VAL A 91 -26.36 -1.78 -13.47
CA VAL A 91 -27.03 -2.80 -14.26
C VAL A 91 -27.25 -4.03 -13.40
N HIS A 92 -28.41 -4.66 -13.55
CA HIS A 92 -28.73 -5.91 -12.88
C HIS A 92 -28.17 -7.11 -13.66
N TRP A 93 -27.51 -8.00 -12.94
CA TRP A 93 -26.62 -9.05 -13.46
C TRP A 93 -26.99 -10.40 -12.84
N ASP A 94 -27.10 -11.46 -13.65
CA ASP A 94 -27.38 -12.84 -13.23
C ASP A 94 -28.58 -13.00 -12.28
N MET A 95 -29.59 -12.14 -12.43
CA MET A 95 -30.82 -12.10 -11.63
C MET A 95 -30.64 -11.97 -10.11
N SER A 96 -29.42 -11.71 -9.63
CA SER A 96 -29.07 -11.77 -8.21
C SER A 96 -28.02 -10.74 -7.79
N HIS A 97 -27.46 -9.99 -8.73
CA HIS A 97 -26.31 -9.12 -8.51
C HIS A 97 -26.44 -7.77 -9.20
N PHE A 98 -25.74 -6.76 -8.70
CA PHE A 98 -25.65 -5.43 -9.31
C PHE A 98 -24.20 -5.12 -9.68
N VAL A 99 -23.99 -4.59 -10.88
CA VAL A 99 -22.67 -4.17 -11.38
C VAL A 99 -22.75 -2.75 -11.96
N VAL A 100 -21.63 -2.03 -12.00
CA VAL A 100 -21.59 -0.70 -12.63
C VAL A 100 -21.08 -0.82 -14.06
N LEU A 101 -21.92 -0.47 -15.02
CA LEU A 101 -21.55 -0.36 -16.42
C LEU A 101 -20.77 0.94 -16.65
N LYS A 102 -19.50 0.81 -17.04
CA LYS A 102 -18.59 1.95 -17.22
C LYS A 102 -18.51 2.41 -18.67
N ALA A 103 -18.43 1.48 -19.60
CA ALA A 103 -18.23 1.75 -21.01
C ALA A 103 -18.87 0.65 -21.86
N VAL A 104 -19.45 1.05 -22.98
CA VAL A 104 -19.99 0.16 -24.01
C VAL A 104 -19.27 0.48 -25.31
N SER A 105 -18.76 -0.54 -25.98
CA SER A 105 -18.06 -0.43 -27.27
C SER A 105 -18.57 -1.49 -28.24
N SER A 106 -18.29 -1.35 -29.53
CA SER A 106 -18.64 -2.36 -30.54
C SER A 106 -18.00 -3.74 -30.28
N LYS A 107 -16.89 -3.79 -29.54
CA LYS A 107 -16.19 -5.04 -29.19
C LYS A 107 -16.72 -5.71 -27.92
N GLY A 108 -17.48 -4.98 -27.09
CA GLY A 108 -17.97 -5.47 -25.80
C GLY A 108 -18.15 -4.39 -24.74
N ILE A 109 -18.34 -4.82 -23.50
CA ILE A 109 -18.67 -3.96 -22.36
C ILE A 109 -17.58 -4.00 -21.30
N THR A 110 -17.35 -2.87 -20.64
CA THR A 110 -16.53 -2.79 -19.44
C THR A 110 -17.42 -2.53 -18.23
N ILE A 111 -17.40 -3.47 -17.28
CA ILE A 111 -18.12 -3.38 -16.02
C ILE A 111 -17.14 -3.25 -14.86
N HIS A 112 -17.56 -2.59 -13.80
CA HIS A 112 -16.95 -2.66 -12.49
C HIS A 112 -17.86 -3.52 -11.62
N ASP A 113 -17.43 -4.75 -11.36
CA ASP A 113 -18.14 -5.70 -10.52
C ASP A 113 -17.73 -5.51 -9.04
N PRO A 114 -18.66 -5.21 -8.12
CA PRO A 114 -18.36 -5.16 -6.70
C PRO A 114 -17.70 -6.42 -6.12
N ALA A 115 -17.94 -7.59 -6.69
CA ALA A 115 -17.39 -8.85 -6.19
C ALA A 115 -15.98 -9.15 -6.72
N SER A 116 -15.66 -8.69 -7.93
CA SER A 116 -14.47 -9.16 -8.66
C SER A 116 -13.69 -8.08 -9.40
N GLY A 117 -14.08 -6.82 -9.24
CA GLY A 117 -13.39 -5.66 -9.78
C GLY A 117 -13.72 -5.35 -11.25
N PRO A 118 -12.90 -4.54 -11.90
CA PRO A 118 -13.12 -4.14 -13.29
C PRO A 118 -12.89 -5.31 -14.25
N LYS A 119 -13.89 -5.64 -15.06
CA LYS A 119 -13.85 -6.71 -16.06
C LYS A 119 -14.38 -6.22 -17.40
N THR A 120 -13.85 -6.80 -18.48
CA THR A 120 -14.30 -6.53 -19.84
C THR A 120 -14.80 -7.83 -20.46
N TYR A 121 -16.03 -7.80 -20.99
CA TYR A 121 -16.67 -8.96 -21.58
C TYR A 121 -17.03 -8.68 -23.05
N PRO A 122 -16.81 -9.64 -23.96
CA PRO A 122 -17.43 -9.60 -25.28
C PRO A 122 -18.95 -9.53 -25.15
N LEU A 123 -19.61 -8.82 -26.06
CA LEU A 123 -21.07 -8.59 -26.00
C LEU A 123 -21.87 -9.90 -25.94
N ALA A 124 -21.43 -10.91 -26.69
CA ALA A 124 -22.05 -12.24 -26.74
C ALA A 124 -21.98 -13.03 -25.41
N VAL A 125 -20.99 -12.74 -24.56
CA VAL A 125 -20.88 -13.33 -23.22
C VAL A 125 -21.73 -12.52 -22.25
N ALA A 126 -21.60 -11.19 -22.29
CA ALA A 126 -22.35 -10.30 -21.43
C ALA A 126 -23.87 -10.44 -21.57
N SER A 127 -24.36 -10.68 -22.78
CA SER A 127 -25.80 -10.82 -23.06
C SER A 127 -26.48 -11.93 -22.26
N LYS A 128 -25.75 -12.99 -21.88
CA LYS A 128 -26.26 -14.09 -21.07
C LYS A 128 -26.48 -13.70 -19.60
N HIS A 129 -25.80 -12.66 -19.15
CA HIS A 129 -25.82 -12.22 -17.76
C HIS A 129 -26.71 -10.99 -17.53
N LEU A 130 -26.91 -10.17 -18.58
CA LEU A 130 -27.71 -8.95 -18.49
C LEU A 130 -29.20 -9.29 -18.40
N THR A 131 -29.90 -8.72 -17.41
CA THR A 131 -31.33 -8.98 -17.22
C THR A 131 -32.25 -7.94 -17.89
N GLY A 132 -31.68 -6.93 -18.58
CA GLY A 132 -32.43 -5.86 -19.25
C GLY A 132 -32.94 -4.75 -18.31
N VAL A 133 -32.41 -4.65 -17.09
CA VAL A 133 -32.79 -3.61 -16.11
C VAL A 133 -31.57 -2.79 -15.73
N ALA A 134 -31.65 -1.48 -15.93
CA ALA A 134 -30.61 -0.52 -15.57
C ALA A 134 -31.17 0.61 -14.70
N LEU A 135 -30.28 1.24 -13.95
CA LEU A 135 -30.53 2.43 -13.17
C LEU A 135 -29.51 3.50 -13.57
N GLU A 136 -30.01 4.51 -14.28
CA GLU A 136 -29.23 5.69 -14.59
C GLU A 136 -29.25 6.63 -13.39
N LEU A 137 -28.07 7.18 -13.07
CA LEU A 137 -27.88 8.07 -11.93
C LEU A 137 -27.20 9.35 -12.37
N SER A 138 -27.76 10.47 -11.95
CA SER A 138 -27.20 11.80 -12.21
C SER A 138 -27.28 12.69 -10.96
N PRO A 139 -26.35 13.63 -10.76
CA PRO A 139 -26.43 14.58 -9.64
C PRO A 139 -27.71 15.40 -9.70
N ALA A 140 -28.51 15.41 -8.63
CA ALA A 140 -29.63 16.34 -8.48
C ALA A 140 -29.14 17.72 -7.99
N ALA A 141 -30.01 18.72 -7.96
CA ALA A 141 -29.67 20.09 -7.54
C ALA A 141 -29.06 20.18 -6.13
N GLY A 142 -29.39 19.25 -5.23
CA GLY A 142 -28.84 19.17 -3.87
C GLY A 142 -27.54 18.37 -3.74
N PHE A 143 -26.98 17.84 -4.84
CA PHE A 143 -25.77 17.02 -4.77
C PHE A 143 -24.53 17.88 -4.54
N THR A 144 -23.87 17.68 -3.40
CA THR A 144 -22.61 18.35 -3.07
C THR A 144 -21.45 17.34 -3.11
N PRO A 145 -20.37 17.62 -3.89
CA PRO A 145 -19.13 16.88 -3.76
C PRO A 145 -18.59 16.98 -2.33
N LYS A 146 -18.41 15.83 -1.67
CA LYS A 146 -17.95 15.75 -0.27
C LYS A 146 -17.05 14.53 -0.11
N ASP A 147 -16.02 14.63 0.72
CA ASP A 147 -15.23 13.48 1.15
C ASP A 147 -15.69 13.08 2.56
N GLU A 148 -16.48 12.00 2.63
CA GLU A 148 -17.05 11.45 3.87
C GLU A 148 -16.37 10.14 4.30
N LYS A 149 -15.28 9.72 3.65
CA LYS A 149 -14.59 8.49 4.02
C LYS A 149 -14.16 8.54 5.49
N ALA A 150 -14.75 7.67 6.32
CA ALA A 150 -14.35 7.52 7.71
C ALA A 150 -12.95 6.87 7.76
N ARG A 151 -11.91 7.69 7.95
CA ARG A 151 -10.54 7.18 8.14
C ARG A 151 -10.27 7.05 9.63
N LEU A 152 -9.85 5.86 10.07
CA LEU A 152 -9.22 5.72 11.37
C LEU A 152 -7.96 6.60 11.39
N PRO A 153 -7.88 7.65 12.23
CA PRO A 153 -6.65 8.41 12.32
C PRO A 153 -5.57 7.51 12.92
N PHE A 154 -4.37 7.50 12.36
CA PHE A 154 -3.22 6.76 12.92
C PHE A 154 -2.98 7.07 14.41
N ARG A 155 -3.36 8.29 14.85
CA ARG A 155 -3.33 8.72 16.26
C ARG A 155 -4.20 7.86 17.19
N ALA A 156 -5.27 7.22 16.69
CA ALA A 156 -6.11 6.32 17.48
C ALA A 156 -5.33 5.10 18.00
N PHE A 157 -4.28 4.68 17.29
CA PHE A 157 -3.43 3.57 17.70
C PHE A 157 -2.29 3.99 18.63
N TRP A 158 -1.84 5.25 18.54
CA TRP A 158 -0.70 5.77 19.30
C TRP A 158 -1.08 6.39 20.66
N GLY A 159 -2.34 6.83 20.82
CA GLY A 159 -2.74 7.73 21.89
C GLY A 159 -2.78 7.19 23.33
N GLN A 160 -2.40 5.93 23.58
CA GLN A 160 -2.61 5.33 24.91
C GLN A 160 -1.56 4.26 25.31
N ILE A 161 -0.30 4.38 24.90
CA ILE A 161 0.76 3.49 25.42
C ILE A 161 1.51 4.23 26.54
N PRO A 162 1.13 4.06 27.83
CA PRO A 162 1.84 4.71 28.93
C PRO A 162 3.30 4.24 28.96
N GLY A 163 4.23 5.17 29.20
CA GLY A 163 5.67 4.86 29.34
C GLY A 163 6.47 4.78 28.03
N MET A 164 5.87 5.05 26.87
CA MET A 164 6.55 4.89 25.58
C MET A 164 7.58 5.99 25.26
N ALA A 165 7.51 7.14 25.94
CA ALA A 165 8.38 8.29 25.67
C ALA A 165 9.85 8.03 25.97
N SER A 166 10.16 7.28 27.05
CA SER A 166 11.54 7.00 27.44
C SER A 166 12.27 6.06 26.45
N PRO A 167 11.71 4.89 26.07
CA PRO A 167 12.32 4.04 25.04
C PRO A 167 12.45 4.74 23.68
N LEU A 168 11.47 5.56 23.29
CA LEU A 168 11.54 6.34 22.05
C LEU A 168 12.69 7.35 22.07
N ALA A 169 12.89 8.05 23.19
CA ALA A 169 14.01 8.98 23.35
C ALA A 169 15.37 8.27 23.33
N GLN A 170 15.47 7.09 23.96
CA GLN A 170 16.67 6.25 23.91
C GLN A 170 17.00 5.80 22.49
N VAL A 171 16.01 5.28 21.74
CA VAL A 171 16.19 4.86 20.34
C VAL A 171 16.62 6.05 19.49
N PHE A 172 15.96 7.21 19.64
CA PHE A 172 16.33 8.41 18.90
C PHE A 172 17.78 8.83 19.16
N THR A 173 18.20 8.83 20.43
CA THR A 173 19.56 9.23 20.83
C THR A 173 20.62 8.25 20.30
N LEU A 174 20.38 6.95 20.44
CA LEU A 174 21.30 5.92 19.94
C LEU A 174 21.41 5.94 18.41
N SER A 175 20.31 6.22 17.72
CA SER A 175 20.36 6.46 16.27
C SER A 175 21.24 7.64 15.97
N VAL A 176 21.00 8.82 16.56
CA VAL A 176 21.82 10.01 16.25
C VAL A 176 23.32 9.73 16.42
N ILE A 177 23.71 8.94 17.43
CA ILE A 177 25.09 8.49 17.61
C ILE A 177 25.56 7.63 16.42
N LEU A 178 24.79 6.60 16.03
CA LEU A 178 25.08 5.77 14.85
C LEU A 178 25.21 6.58 13.57
N GLU A 179 24.35 7.59 13.41
CA GLU A 179 24.36 8.49 12.27
C GLU A 179 25.65 9.32 12.19
N LEU A 180 26.09 9.88 13.32
CA LEU A 180 27.37 10.59 13.39
C LEU A 180 28.56 9.66 13.06
N LEU A 181 28.54 8.42 13.58
CA LEU A 181 29.57 7.42 13.28
C LEU A 181 29.55 7.00 11.80
N ALA A 182 28.38 6.89 11.18
CA ALA A 182 28.23 6.54 9.77
C ALA A 182 28.72 7.64 8.83
N ILE A 183 28.53 8.92 9.21
CA ILE A 183 29.09 10.07 8.49
C ILE A 183 30.61 10.13 8.67
N ALA A 184 31.15 9.70 9.81
CA ALA A 184 32.59 9.69 10.00
C ALA A 184 33.32 8.62 9.17
N ALA A 185 32.68 7.48 8.90
CA ALA A 185 33.33 6.32 8.27
C ALA A 185 34.00 6.60 6.90
N PRO A 186 33.42 7.38 5.96
CA PRO A 186 34.08 7.76 4.72
C PRO A 186 35.41 8.52 4.87
N PHE A 187 35.64 9.18 6.02
CA PHE A 187 36.94 9.84 6.26
C PHE A 187 38.08 8.84 6.42
N TYR A 188 37.81 7.59 6.83
CA TYR A 188 38.83 6.56 6.92
C TYR A 188 39.53 6.32 5.59
N SER A 189 38.74 6.08 4.53
CA SER A 189 39.30 5.84 3.19
C SER A 189 39.93 7.09 2.61
N GLN A 190 39.37 8.28 2.86
CA GLN A 190 39.96 9.53 2.41
C GLN A 190 41.34 9.78 3.03
N LEU A 191 41.45 9.71 4.36
CA LEU A 191 42.72 9.94 5.08
C LEU A 191 43.76 8.86 4.74
N ALA A 192 43.32 7.60 4.63
CA ALA A 192 44.21 6.50 4.23
C ALA A 192 44.83 6.73 2.85
N VAL A 193 44.05 7.23 1.88
CA VAL A 193 44.56 7.48 0.52
C VAL A 193 45.37 8.78 0.45
N ASP A 194 44.81 9.88 0.95
CA ASP A 194 45.37 11.22 0.74
C ASP A 194 46.55 11.54 1.68
N GLU A 195 46.58 10.99 2.89
CA GLU A 195 47.66 11.26 3.85
C GLU A 195 48.63 10.10 3.96
N VAL A 196 48.13 8.89 4.21
CA VAL A 196 48.99 7.72 4.48
C VAL A 196 49.66 7.22 3.21
N VAL A 197 48.89 6.89 2.16
CA VAL A 197 49.47 6.33 0.92
C VAL A 197 50.35 7.37 0.22
N ALA A 198 49.95 8.65 0.24
CA ALA A 198 50.72 9.72 -0.38
C ALA A 198 52.07 9.99 0.35
N ARG A 199 52.12 9.87 1.68
CA ARG A 199 53.32 10.14 2.50
C ARG A 199 54.11 8.90 2.89
N GLY A 200 53.56 7.70 2.71
CA GLY A 200 54.15 6.44 3.17
C GLY A 200 54.17 6.27 4.69
N ASP A 201 53.27 6.95 5.42
CA ASP A 201 53.27 7.00 6.89
C ASP A 201 52.54 5.79 7.49
N VAL A 202 53.29 4.70 7.74
CA VAL A 202 52.76 3.44 8.27
C VAL A 202 52.27 3.58 9.71
N ASP A 203 52.87 4.47 10.50
CA ASP A 203 52.48 4.70 11.89
C ASP A 203 51.11 5.40 11.95
N LEU A 204 50.88 6.40 11.08
CA LEU A 204 49.57 7.00 10.89
C LEU A 204 48.53 6.00 10.40
N MET A 205 48.90 5.07 9.50
CA MET A 205 48.00 3.99 9.05
C MET A 205 47.53 3.12 10.22
N LEU A 206 48.46 2.71 11.09
CA LEU A 206 48.14 1.89 12.25
C LEU A 206 47.23 2.66 13.22
N ALA A 207 47.51 3.94 13.46
CA ALA A 207 46.67 4.80 14.30
C ALA A 207 45.24 4.95 13.73
N LEU A 208 45.10 5.19 12.43
CA LEU A 208 43.80 5.25 11.76
C LEU A 208 43.07 3.90 11.82
N ALA A 209 43.75 2.79 11.58
CA ALA A 209 43.17 1.45 11.63
C ALA A 209 42.64 1.11 13.04
N LEU A 210 43.41 1.41 14.09
CA LEU A 210 42.98 1.21 15.47
C LEU A 210 41.83 2.16 15.86
N GLY A 211 41.91 3.44 15.47
CA GLY A 211 40.89 4.45 15.75
C GLY A 211 39.55 4.11 15.09
N PHE A 212 39.54 3.88 13.78
CA PHE A 212 38.32 3.49 13.05
C PHE A 212 37.86 2.06 13.40
N GLY A 213 38.78 1.16 13.77
CA GLY A 213 38.44 -0.14 14.33
C GLY A 213 37.65 -0.03 15.64
N LEU A 214 38.07 0.88 16.53
CA LEU A 214 37.33 1.18 17.76
C LEU A 214 35.96 1.84 17.45
N LEU A 215 35.90 2.79 16.51
CA LEU A 215 34.63 3.39 16.07
C LEU A 215 33.68 2.33 15.50
N ALA A 216 34.18 1.37 14.73
CA ALA A 216 33.38 0.26 14.22
C ALA A 216 32.85 -0.63 15.35
N ALA A 217 33.66 -0.94 16.37
CA ALA A 217 33.21 -1.69 17.54
C ALA A 217 32.12 -0.95 18.32
N ILE A 218 32.27 0.36 18.52
CA ILE A 218 31.26 1.23 19.16
C ILE A 218 29.97 1.25 18.32
N ASN A 219 30.08 1.34 17.00
CA ASN A 219 28.96 1.31 16.08
C ASN A 219 28.15 0.00 16.24
N VAL A 220 28.82 -1.16 16.19
CA VAL A 220 28.19 -2.47 16.39
C VAL A 220 27.51 -2.59 17.76
N ALA A 221 28.18 -2.14 18.83
CA ALA A 221 27.60 -2.18 20.17
C ALA A 221 26.36 -1.28 20.30
N THR A 222 26.42 -0.06 19.75
CA THR A 222 25.33 0.92 19.76
C THR A 222 24.14 0.43 18.93
N ASP A 223 24.41 -0.16 17.76
CA ASP A 223 23.37 -0.72 16.89
C ASP A 223 22.68 -1.92 17.53
N THR A 224 23.45 -2.78 18.19
CA THR A 224 22.90 -3.93 18.94
C THR A 224 21.99 -3.46 20.07
N LEU A 225 22.43 -2.49 20.87
CA LEU A 225 21.63 -1.93 21.96
C LEU A 225 20.35 -1.26 21.43
N ARG A 226 20.47 -0.43 20.38
CA ARG A 226 19.32 0.21 19.73
C ARG A 226 18.32 -0.83 19.23
N SER A 227 18.81 -1.86 18.53
CA SER A 227 17.98 -2.92 17.97
C SER A 227 17.25 -3.70 19.06
N HIS A 228 17.88 -3.93 20.21
CA HIS A 228 17.22 -4.54 21.37
C HIS A 228 16.09 -3.68 21.92
N ILE A 229 16.29 -2.38 22.06
CA ILE A 229 15.24 -1.46 22.56
C ILE A 229 14.09 -1.38 21.56
N VAL A 230 14.39 -1.30 20.26
CA VAL A 230 13.39 -1.33 19.18
C VAL A 230 12.57 -2.62 19.22
N LEU A 231 13.21 -3.78 19.42
CA LEU A 231 12.52 -5.07 19.53
C LEU A 231 11.51 -5.11 20.69
N VAL A 232 11.91 -4.61 21.86
CA VAL A 232 11.02 -4.54 23.03
C VAL A 232 9.86 -3.59 22.77
N LEU A 233 10.15 -2.41 22.21
CA LEU A 233 9.15 -1.41 21.85
C LEU A 233 8.14 -1.96 20.83
N GLN A 234 8.62 -2.61 19.78
CA GLN A 234 7.79 -3.24 18.76
C GLN A 234 6.85 -4.26 19.38
N ASN A 235 7.36 -5.20 20.17
CA ASN A 235 6.52 -6.23 20.79
C ASN A 235 5.50 -5.65 21.77
N ALA A 236 5.84 -4.59 22.50
CA ALA A 236 4.88 -3.90 23.37
C ALA A 236 3.73 -3.27 22.57
N VAL A 237 4.04 -2.56 21.48
CA VAL A 237 3.04 -2.01 20.55
C VAL A 237 2.21 -3.15 19.95
N HIS A 238 2.86 -4.24 19.55
CA HIS A 238 2.21 -5.37 18.92
C HIS A 238 1.15 -6.01 19.83
N PHE A 239 1.55 -6.29 21.08
CA PHE A 239 0.69 -6.89 22.08
C PHE A 239 -0.51 -5.99 22.39
N GLN A 240 -0.28 -4.70 22.62
CA GLN A 240 -1.35 -3.79 23.03
C GLN A 240 -2.36 -3.52 21.90
N MET A 241 -1.90 -3.36 20.66
CA MET A 241 -2.80 -3.20 19.50
C MET A 241 -3.66 -4.46 19.30
N GLY A 242 -3.04 -5.64 19.36
CA GLY A 242 -3.74 -6.92 19.25
C GLY A 242 -4.78 -7.11 20.35
N ALA A 243 -4.39 -6.86 21.61
CA ALA A 243 -5.27 -7.01 22.77
C ALA A 243 -6.48 -6.07 22.72
N ARG A 244 -6.28 -4.80 22.34
CA ARG A 244 -7.37 -3.81 22.21
C ARG A 244 -8.35 -4.17 21.10
N LEU A 245 -7.83 -4.54 19.93
CA LEU A 245 -8.67 -4.91 18.80
C LEU A 245 -9.49 -6.16 19.13
N PHE A 246 -8.86 -7.16 19.76
CA PHE A 246 -9.54 -8.37 20.19
C PHE A 246 -10.61 -8.08 21.26
N HIS A 247 -10.28 -7.25 22.25
CA HIS A 247 -11.24 -6.80 23.27
C HIS A 247 -12.48 -6.12 22.68
N HIS A 248 -12.30 -5.30 21.64
CA HIS A 248 -13.43 -4.68 20.94
C HIS A 248 -14.21 -5.71 20.11
N LEU A 249 -13.51 -6.55 19.34
CA LEU A 249 -14.11 -7.58 18.49
C LEU A 249 -15.09 -8.46 19.27
N ILE A 250 -14.69 -8.98 20.43
CA ILE A 250 -15.54 -9.90 21.22
C ILE A 250 -16.77 -9.23 21.87
N ARG A 251 -16.82 -7.89 21.89
CA ARG A 251 -17.92 -7.11 22.46
C ARG A 251 -18.89 -6.58 21.39
N LEU A 252 -18.61 -6.83 20.10
CA LEU A 252 -19.51 -6.44 19.02
C LEU A 252 -20.86 -7.18 19.10
N PRO A 253 -21.96 -6.56 18.66
CA PRO A 253 -23.28 -7.17 18.67
C PRO A 253 -23.34 -8.40 17.76
N LEU A 254 -24.17 -9.39 18.12
CA LEU A 254 -24.32 -10.65 17.39
C LEU A 254 -24.57 -10.47 15.87
N SER A 255 -25.34 -9.44 15.50
CA SER A 255 -25.64 -9.09 14.11
C SER A 255 -24.40 -8.82 13.25
N PHE A 256 -23.27 -8.41 13.86
CA PHE A 256 -22.01 -8.23 13.13
C PHE A 256 -21.48 -9.57 12.61
N PHE A 257 -21.54 -10.61 13.45
CA PHE A 257 -21.02 -11.95 13.16
C PHE A 257 -21.94 -12.74 12.24
N GLU A 258 -23.26 -12.62 12.38
CA GLU A 258 -24.23 -13.34 11.54
C GLU A 258 -24.15 -12.96 10.06
N LYS A 259 -23.73 -11.73 9.76
CA LYS A 259 -23.65 -11.19 8.40
C LYS A 259 -22.33 -11.48 7.69
N ARG A 260 -21.34 -12.08 8.37
CA ARG A 260 -19.96 -12.20 7.88
C ARG A 260 -19.44 -13.63 7.96
N HIS A 261 -18.69 -14.02 6.93
CA HIS A 261 -17.92 -15.26 6.99
C HIS A 261 -16.75 -15.11 7.97
N ILE A 262 -16.46 -16.17 8.71
CA ILE A 262 -15.40 -16.15 9.74
C ILE A 262 -14.01 -15.99 9.12
N GLY A 263 -13.79 -16.48 7.89
CA GLY A 263 -12.55 -16.22 7.14
C GLY A 263 -12.33 -14.74 6.81
N ASP A 264 -13.40 -13.98 6.54
CA ASP A 264 -13.31 -12.53 6.29
C ASP A 264 -13.03 -11.76 7.59
N VAL A 265 -13.71 -12.10 8.69
CA VAL A 265 -13.44 -11.52 10.02
C VAL A 265 -11.98 -11.77 10.42
N LEU A 266 -11.47 -13.00 10.23
CA LEU A 266 -10.08 -13.34 10.51
C LEU A 266 -9.10 -12.55 9.63
N SER A 267 -9.33 -12.47 8.32
CA SER A 267 -8.47 -11.72 7.39
C SER A 267 -8.40 -10.22 7.73
N ARG A 268 -9.49 -9.63 8.20
CA ARG A 268 -9.53 -8.23 8.65
C ARG A 268 -8.84 -8.04 9.98
N PHE A 269 -9.00 -8.97 10.92
CA PHE A 269 -8.25 -8.95 12.17
C PHE A 269 -6.73 -9.02 11.89
N GLN A 270 -6.30 -9.91 10.98
CA GLN A 270 -4.90 -10.02 10.54
C GLN A 270 -4.40 -8.78 9.79
N SER A 271 -5.29 -7.92 9.27
CA SER A 271 -4.88 -6.64 8.66
C SER A 271 -4.31 -5.64 9.68
N VAL A 272 -4.37 -5.94 10.99
CA VAL A 272 -3.64 -5.19 12.00
C VAL A 272 -2.12 -5.37 11.89
N GLU A 273 -1.63 -6.51 11.40
CA GLU A 273 -0.19 -6.81 11.39
C GLU A 273 0.62 -5.88 10.48
N PRO A 274 0.22 -5.61 9.23
CA PRO A 274 0.95 -4.65 8.39
C PRO A 274 0.93 -3.23 8.98
N ILE A 275 -0.20 -2.83 9.58
CA ILE A 275 -0.34 -1.52 10.24
C ILE A 275 0.63 -1.41 11.42
N ARG A 276 0.67 -2.45 12.24
CA ARG A 276 1.52 -2.59 13.41
C ARG A 276 3.01 -2.53 13.03
N ASN A 277 3.43 -3.31 12.02
CA ASN A 277 4.80 -3.30 11.53
C ASN A 277 5.18 -1.91 11.00
N ALA A 278 4.33 -1.28 10.19
CA ALA A 278 4.65 0.04 9.66
C ALA A 278 4.68 1.15 10.73
N LEU A 279 3.83 1.05 11.75
CA LEU A 279 3.81 1.99 12.88
C LEU A 279 5.04 1.82 13.79
N ALA A 280 5.39 0.58 14.14
CA ALA A 280 6.44 0.30 15.11
C ALA A 280 7.84 0.30 14.48
N GLU A 281 7.99 -0.17 13.25
CA GLU A 281 9.26 -0.25 12.52
C GLU A 281 9.41 0.93 11.56
N GLY A 282 8.38 1.17 10.73
CA GLY A 282 8.47 2.11 9.62
C GLY A 282 8.62 3.57 10.04
N MET A 283 7.91 4.06 11.05
CA MET A 283 7.98 5.49 11.44
C MET A 283 9.31 5.87 12.10
N ILE A 284 9.82 4.98 12.96
CA ILE A 284 11.09 5.21 13.67
C ILE A 284 12.22 5.25 12.64
N LEU A 285 12.31 4.22 11.80
CA LEU A 285 13.33 4.14 10.75
C LEU A 285 13.20 5.29 9.74
N ALA A 286 11.98 5.65 9.31
CA ALA A 286 11.80 6.74 8.35
C ALA A 286 12.28 8.11 8.88
N THR A 287 12.09 8.38 10.17
CA THR A 287 12.56 9.63 10.78
C THR A 287 14.09 9.70 10.77
N ILE A 288 14.72 8.60 11.18
CA ILE A 288 16.18 8.46 11.24
C ILE A 288 16.80 8.50 9.84
N ASP A 289 16.29 7.69 8.93
CA ASP A 289 16.75 7.63 7.54
C ASP A 289 16.54 8.97 6.82
N GLY A 290 15.49 9.72 7.18
CA GLY A 290 15.27 11.08 6.71
C GLY A 290 16.36 12.06 7.17
N ILE A 291 16.74 12.03 8.44
CA ILE A 291 17.85 12.85 8.97
C ILE A 291 19.16 12.47 8.27
N MET A 292 19.44 11.17 8.09
CA MET A 292 20.64 10.72 7.37
C MET A 292 20.66 11.11 5.91
N ALA A 293 19.53 10.98 5.22
CA ALA A 293 19.44 11.40 3.83
C ALA A 293 19.75 12.90 3.70
N ILE A 294 19.27 13.73 4.63
CA ILE A 294 19.61 15.17 4.64
C ILE A 294 21.10 15.39 4.94
N ALA A 295 21.64 14.76 5.98
CA ALA A 295 23.03 14.95 6.37
C ALA A 295 24.01 14.50 5.28
N THR A 296 23.78 13.32 4.69
CA THR A 296 24.59 12.80 3.58
C THR A 296 24.43 13.64 2.31
N LEU A 297 23.23 14.17 2.04
CA LEU A 297 23.02 15.10 0.93
C LEU A 297 23.86 16.37 1.10
N VAL A 298 23.88 16.94 2.30
CA VAL A 298 24.72 18.10 2.63
C VAL A 298 26.19 17.78 2.38
N MET A 299 26.68 16.62 2.85
CA MET A 299 28.06 16.18 2.59
C MET A 299 28.37 16.06 1.10
N ILE A 300 27.48 15.46 0.30
CA ILE A 300 27.67 15.32 -1.16
C ILE A 300 27.78 16.70 -1.82
N PHE A 301 26.96 17.68 -1.40
CA PHE A 301 27.05 19.06 -1.91
C PHE A 301 28.34 19.78 -1.51
N ILE A 302 28.84 19.55 -0.29
CA ILE A 302 30.11 20.12 0.17
C ILE A 302 31.28 19.63 -0.70
N TYR A 303 31.27 18.36 -1.13
CA TYR A 303 32.34 17.80 -1.97
C TYR A 303 32.25 18.26 -3.43
N SER A 304 31.06 18.21 -4.06
CA SER A 304 30.87 18.73 -5.41
C SER A 304 29.40 18.90 -5.76
N ALA A 305 28.99 20.13 -6.05
CA ALA A 305 27.63 20.43 -6.52
C ALA A 305 27.31 19.78 -7.88
N GLN A 306 28.30 19.62 -8.77
CA GLN A 306 28.10 19.00 -10.07
C GLN A 306 27.80 17.51 -9.94
N LEU A 307 28.54 16.79 -9.09
CA LEU A 307 28.27 15.37 -8.83
C LEU A 307 26.96 15.20 -8.04
N ALA A 308 26.66 16.09 -7.09
CA ALA A 308 25.38 16.09 -6.37
C ALA A 308 24.17 16.17 -7.31
N ALA A 309 24.24 16.99 -8.36
CA ALA A 309 23.18 17.12 -9.35
C ALA A 309 22.90 15.79 -10.10
N VAL A 310 23.93 15.01 -10.41
CA VAL A 310 23.79 13.69 -11.05
C VAL A 310 23.06 12.72 -10.14
N VAL A 311 23.46 12.67 -8.86
CA VAL A 311 22.82 11.81 -7.85
C VAL A 311 21.34 12.20 -7.65
N LEU A 312 21.05 13.49 -7.57
CA LEU A 312 19.67 14.00 -7.45
C LEU A 312 18.83 13.72 -8.70
N ALA A 313 19.41 13.81 -9.90
CA ALA A 313 18.71 13.48 -11.14
C ALA A 313 18.30 12.00 -11.18
N ALA A 314 19.19 11.09 -10.74
CA ALA A 314 18.87 9.67 -10.63
C ALA A 314 17.79 9.39 -9.58
N LEU A 315 17.86 10.06 -8.41
CA LEU A 315 16.81 9.97 -7.39
C LEU A 315 15.46 10.47 -7.92
N LEU A 316 15.44 11.58 -8.66
CA LEU A 316 14.22 12.10 -9.28
C LEU A 316 13.63 11.12 -10.29
N LEU A 317 14.48 10.49 -11.12
CA LEU A 317 14.05 9.45 -12.06
C LEU A 317 13.48 8.24 -11.33
N TYR A 318 14.14 7.79 -10.26
CA TYR A 318 13.66 6.71 -9.38
C TYR A 318 12.28 7.03 -8.78
N VAL A 319 12.11 8.21 -8.17
CA VAL A 319 10.84 8.65 -7.57
C VAL A 319 9.74 8.72 -8.62
N THR A 320 10.03 9.28 -9.80
CA THR A 320 9.07 9.40 -10.90
C THR A 320 8.62 8.02 -11.38
N LEU A 321 9.55 7.10 -11.60
CA LEU A 321 9.24 5.72 -11.99
C LEU A 321 8.36 5.03 -10.93
N ARG A 322 8.71 5.18 -9.66
CA ARG A 322 7.99 4.57 -8.54
C ARG A 322 6.55 5.13 -8.44
N LEU A 323 6.37 6.44 -8.58
CA LEU A 323 5.06 7.08 -8.58
C LEU A 323 4.21 6.65 -9.80
N ALA A 324 4.82 6.52 -10.98
CA ALA A 324 4.13 6.06 -12.18
C ALA A 324 3.59 4.63 -12.03
N LEU A 325 4.35 3.75 -11.36
CA LEU A 325 3.97 2.35 -11.15
C LEU A 325 3.11 2.11 -9.90
N TYR A 326 2.94 3.10 -9.02
CA TYR A 326 2.22 2.96 -7.74
C TYR A 326 0.83 2.34 -7.91
N ARG A 327 0.04 2.81 -8.87
CA ARG A 327 -1.33 2.28 -9.11
C ARG A 327 -1.31 0.80 -9.48
N ARG A 328 -0.39 0.40 -10.36
CA ARG A 328 -0.24 -1.00 -10.76
C ARG A 328 0.12 -1.88 -9.57
N PHE A 329 1.02 -1.41 -8.70
CA PHE A 329 1.37 -2.15 -7.47
C PHE A 329 0.18 -2.27 -6.52
N ARG A 330 -0.58 -1.19 -6.34
CA ARG A 330 -1.80 -1.20 -5.51
C ARG A 330 -2.82 -2.21 -6.02
N ASP A 331 -3.16 -2.16 -7.31
CA ASP A 331 -4.17 -3.06 -7.90
C ASP A 331 -3.73 -4.53 -7.82
N LEU A 332 -2.45 -4.82 -8.06
CA LEU A 332 -1.89 -6.18 -7.93
C LEU A 332 -1.88 -6.68 -6.48
N SER A 333 -1.52 -5.81 -5.53
CA SER A 333 -1.52 -6.13 -4.10
C SER A 333 -2.93 -6.41 -3.59
N GLU A 334 -3.91 -5.62 -4.01
CA GLU A 334 -5.32 -5.82 -3.69
C GLU A 334 -5.84 -7.17 -4.22
N ALA A 335 -5.49 -7.54 -5.46
CA ALA A 335 -5.86 -8.83 -6.03
C ALA A 335 -5.26 -10.02 -5.25
N THR A 336 -4.01 -9.92 -4.79
CA THR A 336 -3.38 -10.94 -3.95
C THR A 336 -4.13 -11.11 -2.63
N ILE A 337 -4.47 -10.00 -1.97
CA ILE A 337 -5.17 -10.01 -0.68
C ILE A 337 -6.55 -10.69 -0.81
N GLN A 338 -7.26 -10.45 -1.91
CA GLN A 338 -8.57 -11.06 -2.17
C GLN A 338 -8.49 -12.56 -2.46
N ALA A 339 -7.56 -12.96 -3.32
CA ALA A 339 -7.36 -14.37 -3.64
C ALA A 339 -7.04 -15.18 -2.37
N ALA A 340 -6.14 -14.66 -1.52
CA ALA A 340 -5.79 -15.27 -0.24
C ALA A 340 -7.00 -15.34 0.72
N ALA A 341 -7.85 -14.30 0.77
CA ALA A 341 -9.04 -14.32 1.61
C ALA A 341 -10.06 -15.40 1.19
N GLN A 342 -10.22 -15.60 -0.13
CA GLN A 342 -11.10 -16.64 -0.67
C GLN A 342 -10.55 -18.04 -0.43
N GLU A 343 -9.25 -18.24 -0.61
CA GLU A 343 -8.55 -19.49 -0.29
C GLU A 343 -8.71 -19.86 1.19
N ASN A 344 -8.46 -18.92 2.10
CA ASN A 344 -8.58 -19.15 3.53
C ASN A 344 -10.03 -19.43 3.95
N SER A 345 -11.00 -18.75 3.34
CA SER A 345 -12.42 -19.00 3.58
C SER A 345 -12.83 -20.42 3.17
N ASN A 346 -12.37 -20.86 1.99
CA ASN A 346 -12.60 -22.22 1.49
C ASN A 346 -11.98 -23.27 2.43
N PHE A 347 -10.77 -23.02 2.93
CA PHE A 347 -10.09 -23.90 3.89
C PHE A 347 -10.89 -24.03 5.20
N ILE A 348 -11.30 -22.92 5.81
CA ILE A 348 -12.06 -22.92 7.06
C ILE A 348 -13.40 -23.65 6.90
N GLU A 349 -14.11 -23.40 5.80
CA GLU A 349 -15.35 -24.10 5.48
C GLU A 349 -15.13 -25.62 5.34
N THR A 350 -14.06 -26.02 4.65
CA THR A 350 -13.67 -27.43 4.51
C THR A 350 -13.42 -28.09 5.86
N ALA A 351 -12.66 -27.43 6.74
CA ALA A 351 -12.35 -27.94 8.07
C ALA A 351 -13.60 -28.11 8.94
N ARG A 352 -14.56 -27.17 8.85
CA ARG A 352 -15.85 -27.28 9.57
C ARG A 352 -16.76 -28.35 9.03
N ALA A 353 -16.80 -28.50 7.71
CA ALA A 353 -17.64 -29.48 7.02
C ALA A 353 -16.96 -30.85 6.87
N ILE A 354 -15.84 -31.10 7.56
CA ILE A 354 -15.01 -32.29 7.33
C ILE A 354 -15.78 -33.59 7.52
N GLN A 355 -16.65 -33.65 8.54
CA GLN A 355 -17.50 -34.82 8.78
C GLN A 355 -18.42 -35.09 7.58
N THR A 356 -19.10 -34.06 7.08
CA THR A 356 -19.97 -34.16 5.90
C THR A 356 -19.19 -34.60 4.67
N ILE A 357 -18.03 -33.99 4.41
CA ILE A 357 -17.19 -34.34 3.25
C ILE A 357 -16.78 -35.82 3.30
N LYS A 358 -16.38 -36.31 4.48
CA LYS A 358 -16.02 -37.71 4.71
C LYS A 358 -17.21 -38.66 4.54
N LEU A 359 -18.38 -38.31 5.07
CA LEU A 359 -19.60 -39.14 4.94
C LEU A 359 -20.06 -39.28 3.48
N PHE A 360 -19.87 -38.24 2.66
CA PHE A 360 -20.24 -38.26 1.25
C PHE A 360 -19.11 -38.72 0.31
N ASN A 361 -17.91 -39.01 0.82
CA ASN A 361 -16.73 -39.42 0.06
C ASN A 361 -16.38 -38.43 -1.08
N ARG A 362 -16.42 -37.12 -0.77
CA ARG A 362 -16.24 -36.00 -1.71
C ARG A 362 -14.91 -35.25 -1.52
N GLU A 363 -13.90 -35.92 -0.98
CA GLU A 363 -12.59 -35.31 -0.71
C GLU A 363 -11.93 -34.77 -1.97
N ALA A 364 -11.89 -35.57 -3.05
CA ALA A 364 -11.25 -35.17 -4.31
C ALA A 364 -11.91 -33.94 -4.94
N ASP A 365 -13.24 -33.86 -4.90
CA ASP A 365 -13.99 -32.70 -5.40
C ASP A 365 -13.64 -31.44 -4.59
N ARG A 366 -13.54 -31.58 -3.26
CA ARG A 366 -13.24 -30.45 -2.39
C ARG A 366 -11.77 -30.02 -2.47
N GLU A 367 -10.87 -30.98 -2.61
CA GLU A 367 -9.45 -30.74 -2.89
C GLU A 367 -9.28 -29.97 -4.21
N GLY A 368 -9.95 -30.39 -5.28
CA GLY A 368 -9.93 -29.68 -6.56
C GLY A 368 -10.40 -28.23 -6.46
N GLN A 369 -11.47 -27.96 -5.68
CA GLN A 369 -11.91 -26.59 -5.41
C GLN A 369 -10.85 -25.77 -4.67
N TRP A 370 -10.19 -26.36 -3.67
CA TRP A 370 -9.10 -25.68 -2.95
C TRP A 370 -7.88 -25.43 -3.84
N LEU A 371 -7.45 -26.41 -4.62
CA LEU A 371 -6.34 -26.28 -5.58
C LEU A 371 -6.59 -25.15 -6.59
N ASN A 372 -7.83 -25.00 -7.09
CA ASN A 372 -8.17 -23.89 -7.98
C ASN A 372 -8.00 -22.52 -7.30
N ARG A 373 -8.49 -22.36 -6.06
CA ARG A 373 -8.32 -21.11 -5.30
C ARG A 373 -6.87 -20.84 -4.93
N HIS A 374 -6.12 -21.89 -4.58
CA HIS A 374 -4.69 -21.79 -4.30
C HIS A 374 -3.92 -21.36 -5.56
N ALA A 375 -4.26 -21.92 -6.72
CA ALA A 375 -3.68 -21.51 -7.99
C ALA A 375 -3.97 -20.04 -8.32
N ASP A 376 -5.17 -19.52 -8.02
CA ASP A 376 -5.50 -18.10 -8.16
C ASP A 376 -4.61 -17.21 -7.27
N THR A 377 -4.40 -17.59 -6.00
CA THR A 377 -3.49 -16.90 -5.08
C THR A 377 -2.05 -16.91 -5.59
N VAL A 378 -1.54 -18.07 -6.01
CA VAL A 378 -0.19 -18.24 -6.56
C VAL A 378 -0.03 -17.37 -7.82
N ASN A 379 -1.00 -17.38 -8.73
CA ASN A 379 -0.97 -16.56 -9.94
C ASN A 379 -1.00 -15.05 -9.63
N ALA A 380 -1.77 -14.62 -8.63
CA ALA A 380 -1.77 -13.23 -8.17
C ALA A 380 -0.39 -12.82 -7.62
N ASN A 381 0.21 -13.67 -6.79
CA ASN A 381 1.56 -13.47 -6.27
C ASN A 381 2.62 -13.41 -7.37
N ILE A 382 2.56 -14.29 -8.37
CA ILE A 382 3.48 -14.26 -9.52
C ILE A 382 3.34 -12.95 -10.30
N ARG A 383 2.12 -12.45 -10.52
CA ARG A 383 1.90 -11.17 -11.21
C ARG A 383 2.49 -9.99 -10.43
N LEU A 384 2.30 -9.97 -9.11
CA LEU A 384 2.92 -8.97 -8.22
C LEU A 384 4.46 -9.09 -8.23
N GLY A 385 4.98 -10.30 -8.07
CA GLY A 385 6.42 -10.58 -8.08
C GLY A 385 7.10 -10.21 -9.39
N ARG A 386 6.48 -10.48 -10.54
CA ARG A 386 6.98 -10.04 -11.85
C ARG A 386 7.06 -8.51 -11.94
N ALA A 387 6.07 -7.78 -11.42
CA ALA A 387 6.11 -6.32 -11.37
C ALA A 387 7.23 -5.81 -10.44
N GLN A 388 7.47 -6.48 -9.31
CA GLN A 388 8.59 -6.17 -8.42
C GLN A 388 9.95 -6.43 -9.09
N ILE A 389 10.12 -7.55 -9.80
CA ILE A 389 11.35 -7.87 -10.54
C ILE A 389 11.61 -6.83 -11.64
N GLN A 390 10.58 -6.48 -12.43
CA GLN A 390 10.68 -5.43 -13.45
C GLN A 390 11.14 -4.10 -12.85
N PHE A 391 10.50 -3.68 -11.75
CA PHE A 391 10.90 -2.46 -11.04
C PHE A 391 12.33 -2.53 -10.51
N LYS A 392 12.73 -3.65 -9.90
CA LYS A 392 14.10 -3.85 -9.38
C LYS A 392 15.13 -3.76 -10.50
N ALA A 393 14.87 -4.38 -11.66
CA ALA A 393 15.76 -4.31 -12.82
C ALA A 393 15.92 -2.87 -13.33
N MET A 394 14.81 -2.13 -13.48
CA MET A 394 14.86 -0.71 -13.87
C MET A 394 15.62 0.14 -12.84
N ASN A 395 15.40 -0.11 -11.56
CA ASN A 395 16.08 0.59 -10.48
C ASN A 395 17.60 0.34 -10.49
N SER A 396 18.01 -0.93 -10.64
CA SER A 396 19.42 -1.30 -10.77
C SER A 396 20.07 -0.68 -12.00
N ALA A 397 19.34 -0.54 -13.12
CA ALA A 397 19.85 0.16 -14.30
C ALA A 397 20.04 1.66 -14.04
N ILE A 398 19.08 2.33 -13.39
CA ILE A 398 19.17 3.77 -13.05
C ILE A 398 20.40 4.04 -12.19
N PHE A 399 20.53 3.34 -11.05
CA PHE A 399 21.66 3.55 -10.15
C PHE A 399 22.98 2.99 -10.68
N GLY A 400 22.95 1.96 -11.52
CA GLY A 400 24.14 1.46 -12.21
C GLY A 400 24.71 2.48 -13.20
N LEU A 401 23.86 3.09 -14.02
CA LEU A 401 24.26 4.15 -14.96
C LEU A 401 24.70 5.41 -14.23
N GLU A 402 23.95 5.83 -13.21
CA GLU A 402 24.35 6.95 -12.35
C GLU A 402 25.73 6.69 -11.72
N ASN A 403 26.01 5.47 -11.27
CA ASN A 403 27.32 5.12 -10.74
C ASN A 403 28.45 5.26 -11.75
N ILE A 404 28.26 4.79 -12.98
CA ILE A 404 29.26 4.92 -14.05
C ILE A 404 29.52 6.39 -14.36
N VAL A 405 28.46 7.20 -14.53
CA VAL A 405 28.57 8.63 -14.84
C VAL A 405 29.26 9.39 -13.71
N THR A 406 28.87 9.12 -12.47
CA THR A 406 29.46 9.75 -11.29
C THR A 406 30.95 9.43 -11.17
N VAL A 407 31.37 8.17 -11.36
CA VAL A 407 32.79 7.79 -11.35
C VAL A 407 33.57 8.48 -12.46
N TYR A 408 33.01 8.53 -13.68
CA TYR A 408 33.65 9.22 -14.80
C TYR A 408 33.87 10.71 -14.51
N LEU A 409 32.83 11.42 -14.04
CA LEU A 409 32.93 12.84 -13.72
C LEU A 409 33.85 13.10 -12.52
N ALA A 410 33.81 12.27 -11.48
CA ALA A 410 34.68 12.40 -10.33
C ALA A 410 36.16 12.20 -10.72
N ALA A 411 36.46 11.23 -11.60
CA ALA A 411 37.79 11.03 -12.14
C ALA A 411 38.27 12.22 -12.98
N MET A 412 37.40 12.80 -13.82
CA MET A 412 37.73 14.02 -14.58
C MET A 412 38.04 15.20 -13.66
N LEU A 413 37.24 15.43 -12.62
CA LEU A 413 37.50 16.47 -11.62
C LEU A 413 38.82 16.25 -10.87
N ALA A 414 39.22 15.01 -10.65
CA ALA A 414 40.52 14.71 -10.07
C ALA A 414 41.69 14.95 -11.02
N LEU A 415 41.53 14.66 -12.32
CA LEU A 415 42.53 15.00 -13.33
C LEU A 415 42.72 16.52 -13.47
N GLU A 416 41.66 17.30 -13.24
CA GLU A 416 41.69 18.77 -13.21
C GLU A 416 42.24 19.34 -11.87
N ASN A 417 42.67 18.49 -10.93
CA ASN A 417 43.10 18.86 -9.57
C ASN A 417 42.01 19.56 -8.73
N ALA A 418 40.73 19.47 -9.11
CA ALA A 418 39.61 19.97 -8.32
C ALA A 418 39.22 19.02 -7.18
N MET A 419 39.59 17.74 -7.28
CA MET A 419 39.29 16.71 -6.27
C MET A 419 40.49 15.75 -6.07
N THR A 420 40.76 15.30 -4.84
CA THR A 420 41.76 14.25 -4.57
C THR A 420 41.15 12.85 -4.75
N VAL A 421 42.01 11.85 -4.88
CA VAL A 421 41.57 10.45 -5.01
C VAL A 421 40.83 10.00 -3.75
N GLY A 422 41.29 10.37 -2.55
CA GLY A 422 40.58 10.09 -1.29
C GLY A 422 39.20 10.75 -1.23
N MET A 423 39.06 11.98 -1.75
CA MET A 423 37.76 12.65 -1.83
C MET A 423 36.77 11.92 -2.75
N ILE A 424 37.23 11.28 -3.84
CA ILE A 424 36.37 10.42 -4.67
C ILE A 424 35.83 9.25 -3.84
N PHE A 425 36.68 8.56 -3.08
CA PHE A 425 36.24 7.44 -2.24
C PHE A 425 35.22 7.88 -1.19
N ALA A 426 35.46 9.02 -0.53
CA ALA A 426 34.51 9.57 0.43
C ALA A 426 33.18 9.95 -0.23
N PHE A 427 33.23 10.63 -1.38
CA PHE A 427 32.03 11.00 -2.15
C PHE A 427 31.20 9.77 -2.52
N MET A 428 31.84 8.71 -3.03
CA MET A 428 31.17 7.47 -3.42
C MET A 428 30.50 6.77 -2.23
N ALA A 429 31.12 6.83 -1.05
CA ALA A 429 30.53 6.31 0.18
C ALA A 429 29.32 7.14 0.63
N TYR A 430 29.43 8.47 0.68
CA TYR A 430 28.30 9.34 1.03
C TYR A 430 27.14 9.20 0.05
N LYS A 431 27.43 9.15 -1.25
CA LYS A 431 26.45 8.87 -2.31
C LYS A 431 25.72 7.57 -2.05
N THR A 432 26.44 6.48 -1.76
CA THR A 432 25.82 5.17 -1.52
C THR A 432 24.90 5.21 -0.30
N GLN A 433 25.32 5.87 0.77
CA GLN A 433 24.47 6.08 1.95
C GLN A 433 23.23 6.89 1.61
N PHE A 434 23.38 8.04 0.94
CA PHE A 434 22.26 8.90 0.54
C PHE A 434 21.24 8.15 -0.32
N THR A 435 21.70 7.48 -1.39
CA THR A 435 20.85 6.75 -2.32
C THR A 435 20.08 5.63 -1.60
N GLY A 436 20.74 4.89 -0.71
CA GLY A 436 20.10 3.85 0.10
C GLY A 436 18.99 4.44 0.99
N LYS A 437 19.33 5.45 1.80
CA LYS A 437 18.40 6.08 2.75
C LYS A 437 17.22 6.78 2.06
N ALA A 438 17.50 7.51 0.98
CA ALA A 438 16.47 8.17 0.18
C ALA A 438 15.51 7.15 -0.47
N SER A 439 16.05 6.04 -1.00
CA SER A 439 15.22 4.98 -1.59
C SER A 439 14.32 4.32 -0.54
N THR A 440 14.88 3.97 0.63
CA THR A 440 14.10 3.43 1.75
C THR A 440 13.00 4.38 2.20
N LEU A 441 13.27 5.69 2.29
CA LEU A 441 12.26 6.67 2.66
C LEU A 441 11.10 6.74 1.66
N VAL A 442 11.40 6.69 0.36
CA VAL A 442 10.40 6.65 -0.71
C VAL A 442 9.58 5.36 -0.66
N GLU A 443 10.22 4.22 -0.42
CA GLU A 443 9.53 2.92 -0.26
C GLU A 443 8.61 2.94 0.95
N LYS A 444 9.09 3.41 2.11
CA LYS A 444 8.30 3.55 3.33
C LYS A 444 7.13 4.50 3.12
N ALA A 445 7.32 5.65 2.49
CA ALA A 445 6.23 6.58 2.19
C ALA A 445 5.13 5.93 1.34
N LEU A 446 5.48 5.01 0.45
CA LEU A 446 4.50 4.27 -0.35
C LEU A 446 3.88 3.10 0.39
N GLU A 447 4.63 2.39 1.23
CA GLU A 447 4.08 1.41 2.17
C GLU A 447 3.03 2.07 3.07
N PHE A 448 3.32 3.24 3.64
CA PHE A 448 2.34 4.03 4.41
C PHE A 448 1.09 4.37 3.60
N ARG A 449 1.21 4.67 2.30
CA ARG A 449 0.02 4.88 1.44
C ARG A 449 -0.71 3.58 1.13
N LEU A 450 -0.04 2.43 1.11
CA LEU A 450 -0.69 1.12 0.95
C LEU A 450 -1.39 0.67 2.24
N LEU A 451 -0.94 1.14 3.41
CA LEU A 451 -1.65 0.91 4.68
C LEU A 451 -3.08 1.44 4.67
N ASP A 452 -3.41 2.43 3.84
CA ASP A 452 -4.79 2.88 3.68
C ASP A 452 -5.73 1.72 3.37
N LEU A 453 -5.29 0.71 2.58
CA LEU A 453 -6.08 -0.49 2.31
C LEU A 453 -6.33 -1.32 3.58
N HIS A 454 -5.30 -1.50 4.41
CA HIS A 454 -5.44 -2.24 5.67
C HIS A 454 -6.26 -1.46 6.71
N LEU A 455 -6.10 -0.13 6.75
CA LEU A 455 -6.89 0.76 7.62
C LEU A 455 -8.36 0.77 7.22
N GLU A 456 -8.69 0.84 5.92
CA GLU A 456 -10.06 0.75 5.43
C GLU A 456 -10.70 -0.57 5.88
N ARG A 457 -9.99 -1.70 5.77
CA ARG A 457 -10.48 -3.02 6.24
C ARG A 457 -10.63 -3.10 7.77
N LEU A 458 -9.67 -2.58 8.51
CA LEU A 458 -9.67 -2.58 9.97
C LEU A 458 -10.75 -1.65 10.54
N SER A 459 -11.06 -0.56 9.83
CA SER A 459 -12.09 0.40 10.22
C SER A 459 -13.47 -0.24 10.35
N ASP A 460 -13.75 -1.31 9.59
CA ASP A 460 -15.01 -2.02 9.76
C ASP A 460 -15.06 -2.73 11.12
N ILE A 461 -13.96 -3.27 11.64
CA ILE A 461 -13.99 -3.83 13.00
C ILE A 461 -14.01 -2.71 14.03
N ALA A 462 -13.09 -1.75 13.94
CA ALA A 462 -12.83 -0.82 15.04
C ALA A 462 -13.77 0.39 15.13
N LEU A 463 -14.49 0.74 14.05
CA LEU A 463 -15.48 1.84 14.05
C LEU A 463 -16.92 1.34 14.20
N ASN A 464 -17.16 0.03 14.25
CA ASN A 464 -18.49 -0.48 14.54
C ASN A 464 -18.83 -0.18 16.01
N PRO A 465 -20.00 0.41 16.29
CA PRO A 465 -20.41 0.67 17.66
C PRO A 465 -20.63 -0.64 18.41
N LEU A 466 -20.28 -0.63 19.70
CA LEU A 466 -20.59 -1.70 20.65
C LEU A 466 -22.10 -1.82 20.90
#